data_AF-A0A4Q7PKH7-F1
#
_entry.id   AF-A0A4Q7PKH7-F1
#
_cell.length_a   1.000
_cell.length_b   1.000
_cell.length_c   1.000
_cell.angle_alpha   90.00
_cell.angle_beta   90.00
_cell.angle_gamma   90.00
#
_symmetry.space_group_name_H-M   'P 1'
#
loop_
_entity.id
_entity.type
_entity.pdbx_description
1 polymer ?
#
loop_
_entity_poly.entity_id
_entity_poly.type
_entity_poly.pdbx_seq_one_letter_code
_entity_poly.pdbx_strand_id
1 'polypeptide(L)'
;MQKLRLSYFEKIKSADLSAAEIDYLIYISRYQSTYGCVVGVYYKDVCAALNWSYQTFYNVQSRLQNVGLISCTKKAYSDWDVQLVGNDCSDIQAVKEEGYLNTGRNIFLPENFLSLKAKEKIMAMELMKRVGAARNRDGSAQIGKKKFYEKYAEILQVTTRMVKQYMRSLKRFFWCHLQDKVYFLTPKKQTYQKPSEALSEVFAEKRNQVIAAARRCKMKNVGDQDIDDVARLYQQYKTEIPDNLNFEELLQEQLRRDNAGQKKIVRRRLLPKLVHLILKEKIKLQTI
;
A
#
# COMPACT_ATOMS: atom_id res chain seq x y z
N MET A 1 -5.57 4.16 -2.49
CA MET A 1 -6.43 3.22 -1.73
C MET A 1 -5.57 2.37 -0.77
N GLN A 2 -5.87 2.20 0.53
CA GLN A 2 -5.04 1.50 1.53
C GLN A 2 -5.80 0.33 2.16
N LYS A 3 -6.35 -0.52 1.30
CA LYS A 3 -7.22 -1.64 1.68
C LYS A 3 -6.82 -2.91 0.93
N LEU A 4 -6.87 -4.03 1.63
CA LEU A 4 -6.85 -5.37 1.03
C LEU A 4 -8.22 -6.01 1.27
N ARG A 5 -8.92 -6.40 0.20
CA ARG A 5 -10.18 -7.15 0.28
C ARG A 5 -9.97 -8.44 1.06
N LEU A 6 -10.99 -8.90 1.78
CA LEU A 6 -10.83 -10.13 2.58
C LEU A 6 -10.52 -11.34 1.71
N SER A 7 -11.15 -11.47 0.54
CA SER A 7 -10.86 -12.48 -0.47
C SER A 7 -9.40 -12.46 -0.91
N TYR A 8 -8.80 -11.28 -1.11
CA TYR A 8 -7.37 -11.15 -1.38
C TYR A 8 -6.53 -11.61 -0.19
N PHE A 9 -6.93 -11.24 1.03
CA PHE A 9 -6.25 -11.71 2.25
C PHE A 9 -6.39 -13.23 2.47
N GLU A 10 -7.51 -13.86 2.11
CA GLU A 10 -7.67 -15.31 2.14
C GLU A 10 -6.68 -16.00 1.18
N LYS A 11 -6.45 -15.44 -0.03
CA LYS A 11 -5.42 -15.93 -0.96
C LYS A 11 -4.01 -15.81 -0.37
N ILE A 12 -3.70 -14.72 0.32
CA ILE A 12 -2.41 -14.56 1.02
C ILE A 12 -2.19 -15.68 2.04
N LYS A 13 -3.24 -16.06 2.79
CA LYS A 13 -3.15 -17.11 3.80
C LYS A 13 -2.93 -18.50 3.20
N SER A 14 -3.54 -18.79 2.05
CA SER A 14 -3.43 -20.09 1.40
C SER A 14 -2.15 -20.27 0.58
N ALA A 15 -1.46 -19.20 0.20
CA ALA A 15 -0.29 -19.24 -0.69
C ALA A 15 1.05 -19.63 -0.01
N ASP A 16 1.03 -19.90 1.31
CA ASP A 16 2.21 -20.21 2.15
C ASP A 16 3.40 -19.27 1.90
N LEU A 17 3.15 -17.97 2.05
CA LEU A 17 4.13 -16.95 1.71
C LEU A 17 5.25 -16.83 2.75
N SER A 18 6.44 -16.47 2.26
CA SER A 18 7.56 -16.06 3.10
C SER A 18 7.29 -14.71 3.80
N ALA A 19 8.07 -14.41 4.84
CA ALA A 19 7.93 -13.13 5.56
C ALA A 19 8.16 -11.94 4.62
N ALA A 20 9.13 -12.08 3.70
CA ALA A 20 9.47 -11.05 2.72
C ALA A 20 8.35 -10.85 1.70
N GLU A 21 7.72 -11.91 1.21
CA GLU A 21 6.56 -11.79 0.31
C GLU A 21 5.40 -11.02 0.95
N ILE A 22 5.11 -11.29 2.23
CA ILE A 22 4.07 -10.56 2.96
C ILE A 22 4.45 -9.09 3.15
N ASP A 23 5.72 -8.79 3.47
CA ASP A 23 6.21 -7.42 3.57
C ASP A 23 6.06 -6.64 2.28
N TYR A 24 6.41 -7.26 1.15
CA TYR A 24 6.27 -6.64 -0.16
C TYR A 24 4.83 -6.24 -0.43
N LEU A 25 3.89 -7.18 -0.26
CA LEU A 25 2.45 -6.94 -0.48
C LEU A 25 1.94 -5.81 0.40
N ILE A 26 2.29 -5.83 1.69
CA ILE A 26 1.88 -4.80 2.64
C ILE A 26 2.47 -3.45 2.26
N TYR A 27 3.75 -3.39 1.92
CA TYR A 27 4.42 -2.17 1.51
C TYR A 27 3.77 -1.54 0.28
N ILE A 28 3.63 -2.29 -0.83
CA ILE A 28 3.11 -1.73 -2.08
C ILE A 28 1.63 -1.40 -2.00
N SER A 29 0.84 -2.11 -1.17
CA SER A 29 -0.58 -1.83 -0.95
C SER A 29 -0.86 -0.44 -0.39
N ARG A 30 0.17 0.28 0.09
CA ARG A 30 0.03 1.64 0.60
C ARG A 30 -0.07 2.69 -0.50
N TYR A 31 0.37 2.34 -1.71
CA TYR A 31 0.47 3.21 -2.87
C TYR A 31 -0.46 2.77 -4.02
N GLN A 32 -1.30 1.75 -3.80
CA GLN A 32 -2.23 1.26 -4.82
C GLN A 32 -3.37 2.26 -5.06
N SER A 33 -3.89 2.27 -6.28
CA SER A 33 -5.16 2.88 -6.65
C SER A 33 -6.36 2.08 -6.16
N THR A 34 -7.56 2.63 -6.32
CA THR A 34 -8.82 1.93 -6.02
C THR A 34 -8.95 0.59 -6.76
N TYR A 35 -8.36 0.46 -7.95
CA TYR A 35 -8.38 -0.78 -8.74
C TYR A 35 -7.33 -1.82 -8.31
N GLY A 36 -6.54 -1.55 -7.26
CA GLY A 36 -5.46 -2.44 -6.81
C GLY A 36 -4.17 -2.32 -7.62
N CYS A 37 -4.03 -1.30 -8.46
CA CYS A 37 -2.82 -1.06 -9.27
C CYS A 37 -1.87 -0.09 -8.56
N VAL A 38 -0.60 -0.46 -8.45
CA VAL A 38 0.51 0.35 -7.92
C VAL A 38 1.41 0.77 -9.08
N VAL A 39 1.49 2.07 -9.33
CA VAL A 39 2.30 2.62 -10.42
C VAL A 39 3.74 2.81 -9.99
N GLY A 40 4.69 2.38 -10.82
CA GLY A 40 6.11 2.68 -10.65
C GLY A 40 6.78 2.18 -9.38
N VAL A 41 6.55 0.91 -9.06
CA VAL A 41 7.35 0.15 -8.11
C VAL A 41 8.79 0.06 -8.61
N TYR A 42 9.70 0.76 -7.92
CA TYR A 42 11.11 0.80 -8.25
C TYR A 42 11.93 0.01 -7.22
N TYR A 43 12.75 -0.92 -7.72
CA TYR A 43 13.47 -1.85 -6.87
C TYR A 43 14.34 -1.16 -5.81
N LYS A 44 15.00 -0.03 -6.12
CA LYS A 44 15.84 0.68 -5.15
C LYS A 44 15.04 1.22 -3.97
N ASP A 45 13.86 1.78 -4.26
CA ASP A 45 12.99 2.36 -3.23
C ASP A 45 12.46 1.25 -2.31
N VAL A 46 12.04 0.13 -2.89
CA VAL A 46 11.57 -1.05 -2.13
C VAL A 46 12.71 -1.65 -1.29
N CYS A 47 13.89 -1.84 -1.88
CA CYS A 47 15.04 -2.41 -1.19
C CYS A 47 15.51 -1.52 -0.04
N ALA A 48 15.51 -0.19 -0.22
CA ALA A 48 15.82 0.75 0.85
C ALA A 48 14.78 0.69 1.98
N ALA A 49 13.49 0.68 1.63
CA ALA A 49 12.40 0.68 2.61
C ALA A 49 12.30 -0.62 3.41
N LEU A 50 12.60 -1.76 2.78
CA LEU A 50 12.47 -3.10 3.39
C LEU A 50 13.80 -3.71 3.84
N ASN A 51 14.91 -2.98 3.69
CA ASN A 51 16.26 -3.42 3.98
C ASN A 51 16.62 -4.74 3.25
N TRP A 52 16.40 -4.77 1.93
CA TRP A 52 16.60 -5.95 1.09
C TRP A 52 17.72 -5.81 0.09
N SER A 53 18.30 -6.95 -0.29
CA SER A 53 19.10 -7.04 -1.50
C SER A 53 18.22 -6.90 -2.76
N TYR A 54 18.82 -6.51 -3.88
CA TYR A 54 18.12 -6.48 -5.17
C TYR A 54 17.63 -7.88 -5.59
N GLN A 55 18.39 -8.93 -5.27
CA GLN A 55 17.99 -10.30 -5.55
C GLN A 55 16.71 -10.68 -4.81
N THR A 56 16.60 -10.29 -3.53
CA THR A 56 15.38 -10.53 -2.73
C THR A 56 14.16 -9.89 -3.39
N PHE A 57 14.27 -8.65 -3.89
CA PHE A 57 13.19 -7.98 -4.61
C PHE A 57 12.70 -8.80 -5.81
N TYR A 58 13.62 -9.21 -6.70
CA TYR A 58 13.23 -9.96 -7.90
C TYR A 58 12.69 -11.36 -7.59
N ASN A 59 13.26 -12.05 -6.60
CA ASN A 59 12.77 -13.35 -6.14
C ASN A 59 11.34 -13.25 -5.60
N VAL A 60 11.07 -12.26 -4.76
CA VAL A 60 9.74 -12.02 -4.19
C VAL A 60 8.74 -11.66 -5.29
N GLN A 61 9.09 -10.74 -6.18
CA GLN A 61 8.21 -10.34 -7.29
C GLN A 61 7.90 -11.53 -8.21
N SER A 62 8.88 -12.36 -8.55
CA SER A 62 8.67 -13.58 -9.35
C SER A 62 7.77 -14.57 -8.61
N ARG A 63 8.04 -14.82 -7.32
CA ARG A 63 7.26 -15.77 -6.53
C ARG A 63 5.79 -15.35 -6.42
N LEU A 64 5.53 -14.07 -6.16
CA LEU A 64 4.18 -13.52 -6.05
C LEU A 64 3.39 -13.56 -7.37
N GLN A 65 4.08 -13.39 -8.51
CA GLN A 65 3.46 -13.59 -9.83
C GLN A 65 3.11 -15.05 -10.06
N ASN A 66 4.02 -15.97 -9.74
CA ASN A 66 3.80 -17.41 -9.94
C ASN A 66 2.63 -17.95 -9.12
N VAL A 67 2.38 -17.41 -7.92
CA VAL A 67 1.20 -17.77 -7.10
C VAL A 67 -0.06 -16.96 -7.46
N GLY A 68 0.00 -16.07 -8.45
CA GLY A 68 -1.14 -15.31 -8.95
C GLY A 68 -1.65 -14.21 -8.01
N LEU A 69 -0.83 -13.75 -7.06
CA LEU A 69 -1.20 -12.65 -6.16
C LEU A 69 -0.95 -11.28 -6.78
N ILE A 70 0.02 -11.18 -7.69
CA ILE A 70 0.32 -9.95 -8.43
C ILE A 70 0.52 -10.24 -9.91
N SER A 71 0.34 -9.22 -10.75
CA SER A 71 0.89 -9.19 -12.12
C SER A 71 1.74 -7.93 -12.28
N CYS A 72 2.81 -8.03 -13.07
CA CYS A 72 3.77 -6.94 -13.23
C CYS A 72 3.92 -6.54 -14.69
N THR A 73 3.80 -5.24 -14.98
CA THR A 73 4.05 -4.65 -16.29
C THR A 73 5.29 -3.78 -16.23
N LYS A 74 6.31 -4.14 -17.01
CA LYS A 74 7.54 -3.34 -17.10
C LYS A 74 7.29 -2.10 -17.97
N LYS A 75 7.39 -0.90 -17.41
CA LYS A 75 7.18 0.38 -18.15
C LYS A 75 8.48 1.05 -18.57
N ALA A 76 9.52 0.93 -17.75
CA ALA A 76 10.88 1.37 -18.09
C ALA A 76 11.91 0.31 -17.63
N TYR A 77 13.20 0.58 -17.83
CA TYR A 77 14.27 -0.41 -17.56
C TYR A 77 14.16 -1.07 -16.17
N SER A 78 13.76 -0.32 -15.16
CA SER A 78 13.69 -0.77 -13.77
C SER A 78 12.39 -0.39 -13.04
N ASP A 79 11.40 0.12 -13.76
CA ASP A 79 10.16 0.68 -13.22
C ASP A 79 8.99 -0.22 -13.62
N TRP A 80 8.24 -0.69 -12.61
CA TRP A 80 7.17 -1.67 -12.78
C TRP A 80 5.82 -1.11 -12.32
N ASP A 81 4.79 -1.30 -13.12
CA ASP A 81 3.41 -1.23 -12.63
C ASP A 81 3.00 -2.60 -12.10
N VAL A 82 2.45 -2.64 -10.90
CA VAL A 82 2.09 -3.89 -10.20
C VAL A 82 0.60 -3.88 -9.91
N GLN A 83 -0.12 -4.87 -10.43
CA GLN A 83 -1.53 -5.09 -10.09
C GLN A 83 -1.62 -6.14 -8.97
N LEU A 84 -2.33 -5.82 -7.89
CA LEU A 84 -2.76 -6.78 -6.88
C LEU A 84 -3.97 -7.55 -7.43
N VAL A 85 -3.77 -8.80 -7.83
CA VAL A 85 -4.75 -9.57 -8.63
C VAL A 85 -5.96 -9.96 -7.76
N GLY A 86 -7.13 -9.40 -8.10
CA GLY A 86 -8.36 -9.60 -7.34
C GLY A 86 -8.49 -8.69 -6.10
N ASN A 87 -7.75 -7.57 -6.06
CA ASN A 87 -7.91 -6.55 -5.02
C ASN A 87 -8.59 -5.26 -5.52
N ASP A 88 -9.41 -5.34 -6.57
CA ASP A 88 -10.15 -4.17 -7.07
C ASP A 88 -11.19 -3.72 -6.05
N CYS A 89 -11.06 -2.50 -5.54
CA CYS A 89 -11.91 -1.88 -4.54
C CYS A 89 -12.84 -0.79 -5.11
N SER A 90 -13.05 -0.77 -6.44
CA SER A 90 -13.90 0.24 -7.12
C SER A 90 -15.39 0.10 -6.76
N ASP A 91 -15.87 -1.14 -6.60
CA ASP A 91 -17.20 -1.40 -6.03
C ASP A 91 -17.17 -1.25 -4.51
N ILE A 92 -17.49 -0.05 -4.05
CA ILE A 92 -17.50 0.31 -2.63
C ILE A 92 -18.51 -0.53 -1.84
N GLN A 93 -19.64 -0.91 -2.44
CA GLN A 93 -20.69 -1.66 -1.76
C GLN A 93 -20.24 -3.10 -1.53
N ALA A 94 -19.73 -3.76 -2.56
CA ALA A 94 -19.16 -5.11 -2.44
C ALA A 94 -18.00 -5.14 -1.43
N VAL A 95 -17.12 -4.14 -1.44
CA VAL A 95 -16.01 -4.04 -0.46
C VAL A 95 -16.51 -3.87 0.98
N LYS A 96 -17.62 -3.14 1.20
CA LYS A 96 -18.22 -2.99 2.53
C LYS A 96 -18.84 -4.28 3.03
N GLU A 97 -19.54 -5.01 2.15
CA GLU A 97 -20.21 -6.27 2.46
C GLU A 97 -19.19 -7.39 2.74
N GLU A 98 -18.17 -7.49 1.90
CA GLU A 98 -17.07 -8.44 2.09
C GLU A 98 -16.18 -8.08 3.29
N GLY A 99 -15.95 -6.78 3.50
CA GLY A 99 -14.96 -6.26 4.42
C GLY A 99 -13.56 -6.15 3.83
N TYR A 100 -12.64 -5.57 4.61
CA TYR A 100 -11.26 -5.36 4.19
C TYR A 100 -10.29 -5.25 5.37
N LEU A 101 -9.02 -5.51 5.11
CA LEU A 101 -7.90 -5.15 5.98
C LEU A 101 -7.38 -3.77 5.59
N ASN A 102 -7.34 -2.83 6.53
CA ASN A 102 -6.77 -1.50 6.30
C ASN A 102 -5.24 -1.53 6.49
N THR A 103 -4.48 -1.40 5.41
CA THR A 103 -3.01 -1.44 5.41
C THR A 103 -2.38 -0.07 5.71
N GLY A 104 -3.20 0.97 5.86
CA GLY A 104 -2.82 2.33 6.28
C GLY A 104 -2.57 2.50 7.78
N ARG A 105 -2.54 1.41 8.55
CA ARG A 105 -2.33 1.43 10.01
C ARG A 105 -0.84 1.35 10.34
N ASN A 106 -0.42 2.00 11.43
CA ASN A 106 1.00 2.07 11.84
C ASN A 106 1.65 0.71 12.12
N ILE A 107 0.87 -0.32 12.49
CA ILE A 107 1.38 -1.70 12.63
C ILE A 107 2.06 -2.22 11.36
N PHE A 108 1.61 -1.76 10.20
CA PHE A 108 2.08 -2.19 8.89
C PHE A 108 3.25 -1.35 8.37
N LEU A 109 3.76 -0.41 9.17
CA LEU A 109 4.98 0.30 8.84
C LEU A 109 6.20 -0.62 9.00
N PRO A 110 7.21 -0.50 8.11
CA PRO A 110 8.36 -1.41 8.09
C PRO A 110 9.05 -1.59 9.44
N GLU A 111 9.28 -0.52 10.20
CA GLU A 111 9.95 -0.53 11.51
C GLU A 111 9.27 -1.45 12.54
N ASN A 112 7.97 -1.66 12.39
CA ASN A 112 7.18 -2.53 13.26
C ASN A 112 7.07 -3.94 12.67
N PHE A 113 6.63 -4.02 11.40
CA PHE A 113 6.14 -5.25 10.78
C PHE A 113 7.24 -6.19 10.31
N LEU A 114 8.40 -5.65 9.89
CA LEU A 114 9.52 -6.44 9.37
C LEU A 114 10.05 -7.44 10.40
N SER A 115 9.99 -7.07 11.69
CA SER A 115 10.51 -7.88 12.80
C SER A 115 9.76 -9.20 13.05
N LEU A 116 8.55 -9.35 12.49
CA LEU A 116 7.73 -10.53 12.68
C LEU A 116 8.13 -11.65 11.71
N LYS A 117 7.90 -12.91 12.10
CA LYS A 117 7.97 -14.07 11.18
C LYS A 117 6.70 -14.16 10.32
N ALA A 118 6.76 -14.92 9.22
CA ALA A 118 5.65 -15.04 8.27
C ALA A 118 4.29 -15.34 8.93
N LYS A 119 4.20 -16.41 9.74
CA LYS A 119 2.95 -16.77 10.42
C LYS A 119 2.55 -15.76 11.52
N GLU A 120 3.50 -15.06 12.13
CA GLU A 120 3.21 -13.96 13.06
C GLU A 120 2.60 -12.75 12.32
N LYS A 121 3.07 -12.45 11.11
CA LYS A 121 2.49 -11.40 10.24
C LYS A 121 1.06 -11.73 9.87
N ILE A 122 0.80 -12.96 9.41
CA ILE A 122 -0.57 -13.41 9.12
C ILE A 122 -1.47 -13.31 10.35
N MET A 123 -0.97 -13.71 11.51
CA MET A 123 -1.71 -13.60 12.76
C MET A 123 -1.99 -12.14 13.15
N ALA A 124 -1.02 -11.24 13.00
CA ALA A 124 -1.20 -9.80 13.23
C ALA A 124 -2.28 -9.20 12.31
N MET A 125 -2.24 -9.57 11.02
CA MET A 125 -3.24 -9.15 10.02
C MET A 125 -4.65 -9.66 10.36
N GLU A 126 -4.78 -10.93 10.76
CA GLU A 126 -6.07 -11.51 11.16
C GLU A 126 -6.62 -10.86 12.43
N LEU A 127 -5.77 -10.49 13.39
CA LEU A 127 -6.17 -9.73 14.57
C LEU A 127 -6.61 -8.31 14.23
N MET A 128 -5.87 -7.60 13.36
CA MET A 128 -6.26 -6.27 12.89
C MET A 128 -7.57 -6.29 12.13
N LYS A 129 -7.81 -7.30 11.27
CA LYS A 129 -9.10 -7.54 10.61
C LYS A 129 -10.22 -7.65 11.64
N ARG A 130 -10.01 -8.48 12.66
CA ARG A 130 -11.03 -8.79 13.66
C ARG A 130 -11.36 -7.59 14.54
N VAL A 131 -10.36 -6.79 14.91
CA VAL A 131 -10.58 -5.55 15.63
C VAL A 131 -11.27 -4.52 14.75
N GLY A 132 -10.87 -4.39 13.48
CA GLY A 132 -11.54 -3.51 12.53
C GLY A 132 -13.04 -3.82 12.34
N ALA A 133 -13.41 -5.10 12.49
CA ALA A 133 -14.80 -5.56 12.45
C ALA A 133 -15.54 -5.46 13.82
N ALA A 134 -14.82 -5.29 14.94
CA ALA A 134 -15.43 -5.22 16.25
C ALA A 134 -16.12 -3.85 16.44
N ARG A 135 -17.46 -3.83 16.34
CA ARG A 135 -18.31 -2.63 16.52
C ARG A 135 -18.52 -2.22 17.98
N ASN A 136 -17.80 -2.82 18.92
CA ASN A 136 -17.99 -2.58 20.35
C ASN A 136 -17.34 -1.25 20.75
N ARG A 137 -17.93 -0.51 21.71
CA ARG A 137 -17.49 0.83 22.14
C ARG A 137 -16.02 0.91 22.56
N ASP A 138 -15.41 -0.21 22.94
CA ASP A 138 -14.04 -0.25 23.48
C ASP A 138 -12.97 -0.68 22.45
N GLY A 139 -13.36 -0.98 21.20
CA GLY A 139 -12.43 -1.39 20.14
C GLY A 139 -11.69 -2.71 20.42
N SER A 140 -12.23 -3.56 21.29
CA SER A 140 -11.63 -4.83 21.72
C SER A 140 -12.28 -6.03 21.03
N ALA A 141 -11.47 -6.90 20.43
CA ALA A 141 -11.94 -8.18 19.91
C ALA A 141 -11.91 -9.25 21.00
N GLN A 142 -13.03 -9.96 21.21
CA GLN A 142 -13.18 -10.96 22.26
C GLN A 142 -13.16 -12.38 21.72
N ILE A 143 -12.52 -13.33 22.41
CA ILE A 143 -12.52 -14.75 22.03
C ILE A 143 -12.12 -15.66 23.18
N GLY A 144 -12.90 -16.72 23.40
CA GLY A 144 -12.56 -17.75 24.39
C GLY A 144 -11.16 -18.31 24.16
N LYS A 145 -10.37 -18.46 25.23
CA LYS A 145 -8.96 -18.89 25.21
C LYS A 145 -8.75 -20.19 24.44
N LYS A 146 -9.59 -21.20 24.67
CA LYS A 146 -9.52 -22.49 23.97
C LYS A 146 -9.77 -22.30 22.46
N LYS A 147 -10.90 -21.68 22.12
CA LYS A 147 -11.28 -21.33 20.74
C LYS A 147 -10.22 -20.48 20.03
N PHE A 148 -9.54 -19.60 20.74
CA PHE A 148 -8.44 -18.80 20.19
C PHE A 148 -7.30 -19.71 19.71
N TYR A 149 -6.79 -20.56 20.59
CA TYR A 149 -5.65 -21.40 20.25
C TYR A 149 -6.00 -22.40 19.14
N GLU A 150 -7.19 -23.01 19.19
CA GLU A 150 -7.67 -23.93 18.15
C GLU A 150 -7.79 -23.22 16.79
N LYS A 151 -8.51 -22.08 16.75
CA LYS A 151 -8.72 -21.32 15.52
C LYS A 151 -7.41 -20.87 14.87
N TYR A 152 -6.49 -20.29 15.64
CA TYR A 152 -5.24 -19.77 15.08
C TYR A 152 -4.21 -20.88 14.81
N ALA A 153 -4.30 -22.02 15.49
CA ALA A 153 -3.52 -23.21 15.13
C ALA A 153 -3.95 -23.73 13.76
N GLU A 154 -5.26 -23.81 13.53
CA GLU A 154 -5.85 -24.23 12.26
C GLU A 154 -5.53 -23.25 11.12
N ILE A 155 -5.83 -21.95 11.28
CA ILE A 155 -5.59 -20.93 10.25
C ILE A 155 -4.12 -20.87 9.82
N LEU A 156 -3.21 -20.98 10.78
CA LEU A 156 -1.77 -20.86 10.51
C LEU A 156 -1.11 -22.20 10.18
N GLN A 157 -1.84 -23.32 10.32
CA GLN A 157 -1.34 -24.70 10.19
C GLN A 157 -0.13 -24.95 11.11
N VAL A 158 -0.29 -24.63 12.39
CA VAL A 158 0.76 -24.76 13.43
C VAL A 158 0.19 -25.34 14.72
N THR A 159 1.07 -25.74 15.64
CA THR A 159 0.62 -26.19 16.97
C THR A 159 0.13 -25.03 17.85
N THR A 160 -0.76 -25.33 18.80
CA THR A 160 -1.22 -24.35 19.82
C THR A 160 -0.06 -23.75 20.62
N ARG A 161 1.03 -24.50 20.83
CA ARG A 161 2.28 -24.02 21.44
C ARG A 161 2.91 -22.89 20.65
N MET A 162 2.96 -22.99 19.32
CA MET A 162 3.49 -21.94 18.45
C MET A 162 2.60 -20.70 18.47
N VAL A 163 1.27 -20.87 18.44
CA VAL A 163 0.32 -19.74 18.59
C VAL A 163 0.57 -18.98 19.90
N LYS A 164 0.83 -19.70 21.00
CA LYS A 164 1.20 -19.09 22.29
C LYS A 164 2.51 -18.31 22.23
N GLN A 165 3.48 -18.76 21.43
CA GLN A 165 4.73 -18.04 21.20
C GLN A 165 4.49 -16.77 20.37
N TYR A 166 3.72 -16.86 19.28
CA TYR A 166 3.38 -15.71 18.44
C TYR A 166 2.65 -14.62 19.22
N MET A 167 1.76 -15.01 20.14
CA MET A 167 1.10 -14.06 21.04
C MET A 167 2.11 -13.21 21.84
N ARG A 168 3.26 -13.77 22.24
CA ARG A 168 4.30 -12.99 22.95
C ARG A 168 4.86 -11.88 22.06
N SER A 169 5.16 -12.20 20.80
CA SER A 169 5.61 -11.22 19.81
C SER A 169 4.55 -10.14 19.59
N LEU A 170 3.28 -10.52 19.49
CA LEU A 170 2.17 -9.61 19.19
C LEU A 170 1.74 -8.71 20.36
N LYS A 171 2.10 -9.02 21.61
CA LYS A 171 1.87 -8.13 22.78
C LYS A 171 2.51 -6.75 22.65
N ARG A 172 3.50 -6.59 21.76
CA ARG A 172 4.05 -5.25 21.46
C ARG A 172 3.02 -4.37 20.75
N PHE A 173 2.13 -4.96 19.96
CA PHE A 173 1.14 -4.26 19.14
C PHE A 173 -0.25 -4.22 19.75
N PHE A 174 -0.60 -5.23 20.56
CA PHE A 174 -1.92 -5.39 21.17
C PHE A 174 -1.82 -5.48 22.69
N TRP A 175 -2.76 -4.82 23.38
CA TRP A 175 -3.15 -5.18 24.73
C TRP A 175 -3.91 -6.50 24.66
N CYS A 176 -3.37 -7.52 25.32
CA CYS A 176 -3.97 -8.86 25.38
C CYS A 176 -4.29 -9.18 26.84
N HIS A 177 -5.54 -8.94 27.24
CA HIS A 177 -6.04 -9.24 28.57
C HIS A 177 -6.80 -10.56 28.56
N LEU A 178 -6.71 -11.35 29.62
CA LEU A 178 -7.43 -12.61 29.79
C LEU A 178 -8.27 -12.51 31.05
N GLN A 179 -9.59 -12.55 30.90
CA GLN A 179 -10.56 -12.52 31.98
C GLN A 179 -11.59 -13.63 31.73
N ASP A 180 -11.91 -14.42 32.76
CA ASP A 180 -12.92 -15.50 32.69
C ASP A 180 -12.74 -16.44 31.49
N LYS A 181 -11.48 -16.82 31.23
CA LYS A 181 -11.05 -17.65 30.07
C LYS A 181 -11.37 -17.03 28.71
N VAL A 182 -11.62 -15.73 28.61
CA VAL A 182 -11.84 -14.95 27.38
C VAL A 182 -10.69 -13.98 27.18
N TYR A 183 -10.09 -14.00 25.98
CA TYR A 183 -9.14 -12.97 25.56
C TYR A 183 -9.86 -11.72 25.09
N PHE A 184 -9.40 -10.58 25.56
CA PHE A 184 -9.71 -9.24 25.08
C PHE A 184 -8.48 -8.69 24.38
N LEU A 185 -8.62 -8.42 23.09
CA LEU A 185 -7.53 -8.04 22.20
C LEU A 185 -7.78 -6.63 21.67
N THR A 186 -7.03 -5.66 22.16
CA THR A 186 -7.15 -4.25 21.78
C THR A 186 -5.84 -3.76 21.19
N PRO A 187 -5.80 -3.22 19.96
CA PRO A 187 -4.61 -2.61 19.40
C PRO A 187 -4.15 -1.45 20.29
N LYS A 188 -2.85 -1.32 20.52
CA LYS A 188 -2.31 -0.13 21.18
C LYS A 188 -2.55 1.10 20.29
N LYS A 189 -2.71 2.28 20.89
CA LYS A 189 -2.98 3.53 20.17
C LYS A 189 -1.97 3.78 19.05
N GLN A 190 -0.67 3.68 19.36
CA GLN A 190 0.42 3.85 18.39
C GLN A 190 0.37 2.86 17.20
N THR A 191 -0.21 1.66 17.41
CA THR A 191 -0.36 0.59 16.42
C THR A 191 -1.52 0.87 15.46
N TYR A 192 -2.63 1.40 16.00
CA TYR A 192 -3.88 1.58 15.26
C TYR A 192 -4.03 2.97 14.61
N GLN A 193 -3.28 3.95 15.10
CA GLN A 193 -3.25 5.28 14.48
C GLN A 193 -2.91 5.18 12.99
N LYS A 194 -3.48 6.12 12.24
CA LYS A 194 -3.01 6.42 10.89
C LYS A 194 -1.72 7.25 11.02
N PRO A 195 -0.78 7.15 10.07
CA PRO A 195 0.30 8.12 9.93
C PRO A 195 -0.29 9.54 9.82
N SER A 196 0.51 10.56 10.11
CA SER A 196 0.12 11.99 10.05
C SER A 196 -0.67 12.36 8.78
N GLU A 197 -1.57 13.35 8.85
CA GLU A 197 -2.42 13.82 7.74
C GLU A 197 -1.68 14.15 6.43
N ALA A 198 -0.39 14.50 6.52
CA ALA A 198 0.53 14.66 5.39
C ALA A 198 0.67 13.40 4.49
N LEU A 199 0.12 12.26 4.92
CA LEU A 199 0.14 10.97 4.22
C LEU A 199 -1.28 10.41 4.05
N SER A 200 -2.23 11.24 3.61
CA SER A 200 -3.53 10.72 3.20
C SER A 200 -3.35 9.63 2.14
N GLU A 201 -4.23 8.63 2.17
CA GLU A 201 -4.21 7.48 1.25
C GLU A 201 -4.20 7.89 -0.23
N VAL A 202 -4.88 8.99 -0.56
CA VAL A 202 -4.87 9.59 -1.90
C VAL A 202 -3.53 10.29 -2.15
N PHE A 203 -3.04 11.09 -1.21
CA PHE A 203 -1.77 11.79 -1.40
C PHE A 203 -0.60 10.82 -1.62
N ALA A 204 -0.50 9.75 -0.82
CA ALA A 204 0.55 8.75 -0.95
C ALA A 204 0.53 8.06 -2.32
N GLU A 205 -0.67 7.73 -2.83
CA GLU A 205 -0.85 7.18 -4.18
C GLU A 205 -0.38 8.18 -5.25
N LYS A 206 -0.89 9.42 -5.23
CA LYS A 206 -0.60 10.43 -6.25
C LYS A 206 0.87 10.87 -6.22
N ARG A 207 1.46 11.03 -5.04
CA ARG A 207 2.89 11.31 -4.86
C ARG A 207 3.75 10.23 -5.51
N ASN A 208 3.42 8.96 -5.28
CA ASN A 208 4.12 7.84 -5.90
C ASN A 208 3.96 7.82 -7.44
N GLN A 209 2.78 8.18 -7.96
CA GLN A 209 2.55 8.33 -9.41
C GLN A 209 3.40 9.46 -10.02
N VAL A 210 3.55 10.60 -9.33
CA VAL A 210 4.40 11.72 -9.77
C VAL A 210 5.87 11.29 -9.80
N ILE A 211 6.36 10.60 -8.76
CA ILE A 211 7.73 10.06 -8.71
C ILE A 211 7.97 9.12 -9.90
N ALA A 212 7.05 8.19 -10.15
CA ALA A 212 7.14 7.26 -11.27
C ALA A 212 7.18 8.00 -12.62
N ALA A 213 6.28 8.95 -12.82
CA ALA A 213 6.21 9.74 -14.04
C ALA A 213 7.48 10.58 -14.26
N ALA A 214 8.01 11.23 -13.21
CA ALA A 214 9.25 12.00 -13.28
C ALA A 214 10.45 11.12 -13.68
N ARG A 215 10.55 9.92 -13.09
CA ARG A 215 11.58 8.93 -13.42
C ARG A 215 11.47 8.44 -14.86
N ARG A 216 10.27 8.13 -15.34
CA ARG A 216 10.00 7.70 -16.74
C ARG A 216 10.31 8.81 -17.75
N CYS A 217 10.02 10.06 -17.38
CA CYS A 217 10.40 11.26 -18.14
C CYS A 217 11.91 11.59 -18.07
N LYS A 218 12.68 10.81 -17.30
CA LYS A 218 14.12 11.00 -17.03
C LYS A 218 14.44 12.41 -16.51
N MET A 219 13.55 12.95 -15.67
CA MET A 219 13.78 14.24 -15.01
C MET A 219 14.98 14.15 -14.06
N LYS A 220 15.68 15.27 -13.89
CA LYS A 220 16.90 15.43 -13.08
C LYS A 220 16.62 16.38 -11.93
N ASN A 221 17.27 16.13 -10.80
CA ASN A 221 17.25 17.00 -9.61
C ASN A 221 15.82 17.39 -9.18
N VAL A 222 14.90 16.42 -9.20
CA VAL A 222 13.50 16.64 -8.80
C VAL A 222 13.46 16.71 -7.28
N GLY A 223 13.07 17.86 -6.74
CA GLY A 223 12.95 18.05 -5.29
C GLY A 223 11.65 17.44 -4.73
N ASP A 224 11.67 17.04 -3.46
CA ASP A 224 10.49 16.52 -2.77
C ASP A 224 9.33 17.53 -2.75
N GLN A 225 9.63 18.82 -2.58
CA GLN A 225 8.61 19.87 -2.61
C GLN A 225 7.93 19.98 -3.98
N ASP A 226 8.69 19.87 -5.08
CA ASP A 226 8.11 19.92 -6.43
C ASP A 226 7.18 18.72 -6.68
N ILE A 227 7.55 17.54 -6.17
CA ILE A 227 6.73 16.33 -6.25
C ILE A 227 5.43 16.53 -5.46
N ASP A 228 5.55 17.04 -4.23
CA ASP A 228 4.42 17.28 -3.34
C ASP A 228 3.46 18.32 -3.92
N ASP A 229 3.98 19.42 -4.47
CA ASP A 229 3.19 20.46 -5.13
C ASP A 229 2.39 19.89 -6.30
N VAL A 230 3.02 19.08 -7.15
CA VAL A 230 2.33 18.44 -8.29
C VAL A 230 1.31 17.39 -7.82
N ALA A 231 1.62 16.60 -6.80
CA ALA A 231 0.69 15.61 -6.26
C ALA A 231 -0.55 16.26 -5.61
N ARG A 232 -0.39 17.43 -4.98
CA ARG A 232 -1.50 18.21 -4.40
C ARG A 232 -2.44 18.78 -5.45
N LEU A 233 -2.00 19.00 -6.70
CA LEU A 233 -2.89 19.44 -7.77
C LEU A 233 -4.06 18.48 -7.98
N TYR A 234 -3.86 17.17 -7.80
CA TYR A 234 -4.96 16.21 -7.89
C TYR A 234 -6.04 16.46 -6.83
N GLN A 235 -5.65 16.79 -5.59
CA GLN A 235 -6.61 17.10 -4.53
C GLN A 235 -7.33 18.43 -4.80
N GLN A 236 -6.60 19.43 -5.28
CA GLN A 236 -7.14 20.75 -5.60
C GLN A 236 -8.22 20.68 -6.69
N TYR A 237 -8.04 19.82 -7.69
CA TYR A 237 -8.93 19.72 -8.86
C TYR A 237 -9.73 18.42 -8.90
N LYS A 238 -9.90 17.73 -7.77
CA LYS A 238 -10.46 16.36 -7.72
C LYS A 238 -11.84 16.23 -8.39
N THR A 239 -12.66 17.26 -8.36
CA THR A 239 -14.00 17.28 -8.98
C THR A 239 -13.99 17.57 -10.48
N GLU A 240 -12.87 18.08 -11.00
CA GLU A 240 -12.72 18.58 -12.37
C GLU A 240 -11.81 17.69 -13.23
N ILE A 241 -11.09 16.75 -12.61
CA ILE A 241 -10.16 15.84 -13.28
C ILE A 241 -10.64 14.39 -13.14
N PRO A 242 -10.38 13.55 -14.14
CA PRO A 242 -10.71 12.13 -14.00
C PRO A 242 -9.79 11.46 -12.97
N ASP A 243 -10.31 10.43 -12.30
CA ASP A 243 -9.58 9.70 -11.26
C ASP A 243 -8.28 9.05 -11.75
N ASN A 244 -8.22 8.74 -13.05
CA ASN A 244 -7.09 8.13 -13.75
C ASN A 244 -6.12 9.15 -14.36
N LEU A 245 -6.03 10.38 -13.82
CA LEU A 245 -5.10 11.41 -14.28
C LEU A 245 -3.70 10.83 -14.58
N ASN A 246 -3.28 10.93 -15.84
CA ASN A 246 -1.99 10.42 -16.27
C ASN A 246 -0.89 11.48 -16.06
N PHE A 247 -0.18 11.37 -14.93
CA PHE A 247 0.94 12.26 -14.64
C PHE A 247 2.09 12.14 -15.65
N GLU A 248 2.30 10.98 -16.25
CA GLU A 248 3.34 10.80 -17.26
C GLU A 248 3.08 11.68 -18.48
N GLU A 249 1.83 11.72 -18.97
CA GLU A 249 1.45 12.62 -20.06
C GLU A 249 1.57 14.09 -19.69
N LEU A 250 1.17 14.48 -18.49
CA LEU A 250 1.31 15.86 -18.01
C LEU A 250 2.77 16.30 -17.99
N LEU A 251 3.65 15.43 -17.50
CA LEU A 251 5.08 15.71 -17.36
C LEU A 251 5.79 15.67 -18.72
N GLN A 252 5.37 14.79 -19.64
CA GLN A 252 5.84 14.83 -21.03
C GLN A 252 5.44 16.13 -21.73
N GLU A 253 4.21 16.59 -21.55
CA GLU A 253 3.73 17.87 -22.11
C GLU A 253 4.50 19.05 -21.50
N GLN A 254 4.74 19.04 -20.19
CA GLN A 254 5.59 20.02 -19.53
C GLN A 254 6.99 20.07 -20.13
N LEU A 255 7.61 18.91 -20.40
CA LEU A 255 8.93 18.85 -21.03
C LEU A 255 8.91 19.40 -22.46
N ARG A 256 7.87 19.14 -23.24
CA ARG A 256 7.72 19.69 -24.60
C ARG A 256 7.64 21.21 -24.56
N ARG A 257 6.82 21.77 -23.67
CA ARG A 257 6.65 23.23 -23.54
C ARG A 257 7.89 23.93 -22.99
N ASP A 258 8.53 23.39 -21.95
CA ASP A 258 9.79 23.96 -21.44
C ASP A 258 10.84 23.95 -22.57
N ASN A 259 10.92 22.90 -23.39
CA ASN A 259 11.88 22.80 -24.49
C ASN A 259 11.38 23.33 -25.85
N ALA A 260 10.37 24.20 -25.89
CA ALA A 260 9.92 24.80 -27.13
C ALA A 260 11.08 25.47 -27.89
N GLY A 261 11.15 25.25 -29.21
CA GLY A 261 12.23 25.73 -30.06
C GLY A 261 13.54 24.92 -29.99
N GLN A 262 13.63 23.89 -29.14
CA GLN A 262 14.80 23.01 -29.07
C GLN A 262 14.59 21.74 -29.92
N LYS A 263 15.62 21.32 -30.65
CA LYS A 263 15.60 20.08 -31.45
C LYS A 263 15.53 18.81 -30.60
N LYS A 264 15.92 18.88 -29.32
CA LYS A 264 15.95 17.75 -28.37
C LYS A 264 15.52 18.24 -26.99
N ILE A 265 15.01 17.33 -26.16
CA ILE A 265 14.72 17.61 -24.74
C ILE A 265 16.04 17.71 -23.98
N VAL A 266 16.48 18.94 -23.70
CA VAL A 266 17.70 19.25 -22.95
C VAL A 266 17.37 19.58 -21.49
N ARG A 267 16.35 20.42 -21.27
CA ARG A 267 15.86 20.78 -19.93
C ARG A 267 14.95 19.66 -19.42
N ARG A 268 15.41 18.95 -18.39
CA ARG A 268 14.71 17.81 -17.78
C ARG A 268 14.43 18.06 -16.32
N ARG A 269 13.67 19.10 -16.02
CA ARG A 269 13.31 19.52 -14.65
C ARG A 269 11.81 19.41 -14.45
N LEU A 270 11.37 19.19 -13.22
CA LEU A 270 9.96 19.32 -12.84
C LEU A 270 9.67 20.81 -12.61
N LEU A 271 8.57 21.32 -13.16
CA LEU A 271 8.16 22.72 -13.04
C LEU A 271 6.69 22.76 -12.58
N PRO A 272 6.42 22.70 -11.26
CA PRO A 272 5.06 22.59 -10.74
C PRO A 272 4.10 23.65 -11.28
N LYS A 273 4.54 24.91 -11.41
CA LYS A 273 3.75 26.01 -11.99
C LYS A 273 3.32 25.74 -13.44
N LEU A 274 4.21 25.15 -14.25
CA LEU A 274 3.90 24.83 -15.64
C LEU A 274 2.99 23.59 -15.73
N VAL A 275 3.19 22.58 -14.87
CA VAL A 275 2.25 21.44 -14.76
C VAL A 275 0.85 21.93 -14.40
N HIS A 276 0.75 22.86 -13.44
CA HIS A 276 -0.52 23.45 -13.03
C HIS A 276 -1.22 24.20 -14.17
N LEU A 277 -0.47 24.98 -14.95
CA LEU A 277 -0.99 25.65 -16.14
C LEU A 277 -1.55 24.65 -17.16
N ILE A 278 -0.78 23.62 -17.50
CA ILE A 278 -1.19 22.56 -18.44
C ILE A 278 -2.45 21.85 -17.93
N LEU A 279 -2.51 21.55 -16.63
CA LEU A 279 -3.68 20.90 -16.04
C LEU A 279 -4.93 21.78 -16.17
N LYS A 280 -4.84 23.08 -15.85
CA LYS A 280 -5.94 24.02 -16.00
C LYS A 280 -6.45 24.12 -17.43
N GLU A 281 -5.55 24.13 -18.41
CA GLU A 281 -5.93 24.14 -19.83
C GLU A 281 -6.68 22.85 -20.20
N LYS A 282 -6.20 21.68 -19.77
CA LYS A 282 -6.88 20.40 -20.00
C LYS A 282 -8.28 20.36 -19.39
N ILE A 283 -8.46 20.89 -18.18
CA ILE A 283 -9.78 20.98 -17.52
C ILE A 283 -10.74 21.86 -18.34
N LYS A 284 -10.29 23.04 -18.78
CA LYS A 284 -11.11 23.95 -19.60
C LYS A 284 -11.59 23.31 -20.89
N LEU A 285 -10.71 22.55 -21.56
CA LEU A 285 -11.04 21.86 -22.82
C LEU A 285 -12.06 20.72 -22.65
N GLN A 286 -12.27 20.20 -21.43
CA GLN A 286 -13.28 19.18 -21.15
C GLN A 286 -14.67 19.76 -20.85
N THR A 287 -14.76 21.08 -20.64
CA THR A 287 -16.01 21.78 -20.26
C THR A 287 -16.68 22.46 -21.48
N ILE A 288 -16.09 22.34 -22.67
CA ILE A 288 -16.60 22.84 -23.96
C ILE A 288 -17.07 21.64 -24.77
#